data_AF-A0A4Y9TBN9-F1
#
_entry.id   AF-A0A4Y9TBN9-F1
#
_cell.length_a   1.000
_cell.length_b   1.000
_cell.length_c   1.000
_cell.angle_alpha   90.00
_cell.angle_beta   90.00
_cell.angle_gamma   90.00
#
_symmetry.space_group_name_H-M   'P 1'
#
loop_
_entity.id
_entity.type
_entity.pdbx_description
1 polymer ?
#
loop_
_entity_poly.entity_id
_entity_poly.type
_entity_poly.pdbx_seq_one_letter_code
_entity_poly.pdbx_strand_id
1 'polypeptide(L)'
;DKLLRTSMELGGNAPFIVFDDADVDAAVDGAILAKMRNGGEACTAANRFHVANSVREEFTEKLVKRMSEFTLGKGLDPSSTLGPLINSKQVATVTELVSDAVSRGATVAVGGVAPGGPGNFYPATVLADVPADARILKEEVFGPVAPITGFD
;
A
#
# COMPACT_ATOMS: atom_id res chain seq x y z
N ASP A 1 -6.99 -2.66 -44.18
CA ASP A 1 -7.86 -1.48 -43.97
C ASP A 1 -7.87 -0.83 -42.59
N LYS A 2 -7.33 -1.40 -41.50
CA LYS A 2 -6.85 -0.59 -40.36
C LYS A 2 -5.61 -1.22 -39.72
N LEU A 3 -4.45 -0.65 -40.00
CA LEU A 3 -3.20 -0.99 -39.31
C LEU A 3 -2.95 0.14 -38.30
N LEU A 4 -3.09 -0.17 -37.01
CA LEU A 4 -3.02 0.81 -35.93
C LEU A 4 -1.76 0.57 -35.11
N ARG A 5 -0.98 1.62 -34.92
CA ARG A 5 0.14 1.63 -33.98
C ARG A 5 -0.40 2.00 -32.60
N THR A 6 -0.34 1.07 -31.65
CA THR A 6 -0.87 1.24 -30.30
C THR A 6 0.24 1.20 -29.25
N SER A 7 0.03 1.93 -28.16
CA SER A 7 0.83 1.93 -26.93
C SER A 7 -0.13 1.90 -25.75
N MET A 8 0.15 1.09 -24.73
CA MET A 8 -0.73 0.92 -23.56
C MET A 8 0.10 0.94 -22.28
N GLU A 9 -0.24 1.88 -21.40
CA GLU A 9 0.20 1.89 -20.01
C GLU A 9 -0.98 1.37 -19.17
N LEU A 10 -0.77 0.26 -18.46
CA LEU A 10 -1.81 -0.45 -17.72
C LEU A 10 -1.50 -0.46 -16.21
N GLY A 11 -2.23 -1.26 -15.45
CA GLY A 11 -2.00 -1.46 -14.03
C GLY A 11 -0.65 -2.11 -13.72
N GLY A 12 -0.16 -1.86 -12.51
CA GLY A 12 1.10 -2.41 -12.02
C GLY A 12 0.96 -3.01 -10.62
N ASN A 13 1.89 -3.90 -10.27
CA ASN A 13 2.01 -4.41 -8.90
C ASN A 13 3.47 -4.39 -8.48
N ALA A 14 4.03 -3.18 -8.34
CA ALA A 14 5.47 -2.98 -8.26
C ALA A 14 6.05 -3.55 -6.95
N PRO A 15 7.13 -4.34 -7.02
CA PRO A 15 7.84 -4.80 -5.83
C PRO A 15 8.74 -3.69 -5.27
N PHE A 16 8.85 -3.64 -3.95
CA PHE A 16 9.84 -2.87 -3.21
C PHE A 16 10.67 -3.86 -2.39
N ILE A 17 11.96 -3.99 -2.70
CA ILE A 17 12.82 -5.06 -2.17
C ILE A 17 13.87 -4.43 -1.25
N VAL A 18 13.92 -4.90 0.00
CA VAL A 18 14.87 -4.46 1.02
C VAL A 18 15.73 -5.65 1.42
N PHE A 19 17.01 -5.59 1.07
CA PHE A 19 18.00 -6.61 1.45
C PHE A 19 18.51 -6.38 2.88
N ASP A 20 19.22 -7.37 3.41
CA ASP A 20 19.76 -7.37 4.77
C ASP A 20 20.88 -6.35 4.98
N ASP A 21 21.53 -5.91 3.91
CA ASP A 21 22.55 -4.86 3.89
C ASP A 21 21.99 -3.45 3.62
N ALA A 22 20.66 -3.31 3.50
CA ALA A 22 20.03 -2.03 3.23
C ALA A 22 20.12 -1.06 4.41
N ASP A 23 20.28 0.23 4.11
CA ASP A 23 19.96 1.30 5.05
C ASP A 23 18.45 1.32 5.27
N VAL A 24 17.99 0.84 6.43
CA VAL A 24 16.57 0.69 6.75
C VAL A 24 15.86 2.05 6.81
N ASP A 25 16.51 3.10 7.30
CA ASP A 25 15.91 4.44 7.37
C ASP A 25 15.68 5.00 5.96
N ALA A 26 16.70 4.91 5.10
CA ALA A 26 16.57 5.30 3.70
C ALA A 26 15.53 4.46 2.95
N ALA A 27 15.45 3.16 3.24
CA ALA A 27 14.46 2.27 2.65
C ALA A 27 13.03 2.66 3.06
N VAL A 28 12.79 3.04 4.32
CA VAL A 28 11.48 3.51 4.80
C VAL A 28 11.10 4.84 4.13
N ASP A 29 12.03 5.78 3.98
CA ASP A 29 11.78 7.02 3.24
C ASP A 29 11.40 6.76 1.78
N GLY A 30 12.14 5.87 1.12
CA GLY A 30 11.83 5.41 -0.24
C GLY A 30 10.46 4.72 -0.33
N ALA A 31 10.12 3.89 0.65
CA ALA A 31 8.85 3.18 0.74
C ALA A 31 7.67 4.15 0.84
N ILE A 32 7.75 5.16 1.70
CA ILE A 32 6.70 6.18 1.85
C ILE A 32 6.52 6.95 0.54
N LEU A 33 7.62 7.39 -0.09
CA LEU A 33 7.56 8.11 -1.36
C LEU A 33 6.93 7.25 -2.47
N ALA A 34 7.34 5.99 -2.57
CA ALA A 34 6.86 5.07 -3.60
C ALA A 34 5.41 4.62 -3.37
N LYS A 35 4.98 4.44 -2.12
CA LYS A 35 3.64 3.95 -1.78
C LYS A 35 2.59 5.04 -1.75
N MET A 36 2.90 6.17 -1.15
CA MET A 36 1.89 7.16 -0.74
C MET A 36 1.68 8.29 -1.76
N ARG A 37 2.41 8.27 -2.88
CA ARG A 37 2.14 9.17 -4.00
C ARG A 37 0.68 9.01 -4.44
N ASN A 38 -0.07 10.12 -4.43
CA ASN A 38 -1.50 10.15 -4.73
C ASN A 38 -2.32 9.15 -3.88
N GLY A 39 -1.97 8.95 -2.60
CA GLY A 39 -2.66 7.98 -1.73
C GLY A 39 -2.54 6.53 -2.20
N GLY A 40 -1.52 6.20 -3.02
CA GLY A 40 -1.34 4.87 -3.61
C GLY A 40 -2.18 4.61 -4.85
N GLU A 41 -2.94 5.60 -5.34
CA GLU A 41 -3.63 5.55 -6.64
C GLU A 41 -2.66 5.95 -7.77
N ALA A 42 -1.61 5.16 -7.95
CA ALA A 42 -0.61 5.31 -9.00
C ALA A 42 -0.17 3.93 -9.53
N CYS A 43 -0.07 3.77 -10.86
CA CYS A 43 0.30 2.51 -11.50
C CYS A 43 1.72 2.02 -11.14
N THR A 44 2.59 2.94 -10.72
CA THR A 44 3.96 2.64 -10.27
C THR A 44 4.08 2.57 -8.74
N ALA A 45 2.97 2.60 -7.99
CA ALA A 45 3.02 2.54 -6.54
C ALA A 45 3.62 1.21 -6.07
N ALA A 46 4.46 1.27 -5.03
CA ALA A 46 4.99 0.08 -4.38
C ALA A 46 3.84 -0.72 -3.73
N ASN A 47 3.55 -1.90 -4.25
CA ASN A 47 2.39 -2.70 -3.84
C ASN A 47 2.78 -4.07 -3.25
N ARG A 48 4.05 -4.47 -3.32
CA ARG A 48 4.57 -5.69 -2.68
C ARG A 48 5.91 -5.40 -2.01
N PHE A 49 5.92 -5.35 -0.68
CA PHE A 49 7.15 -5.14 0.09
C PHE A 49 7.76 -6.50 0.40
N HIS A 50 8.93 -6.76 -0.18
CA HIS A 50 9.74 -7.93 0.11
C HIS A 50 10.91 -7.47 0.96
N VAL A 51 11.00 -7.94 2.19
CA VAL A 51 11.99 -7.48 3.16
C VAL A 51 12.75 -8.67 3.72
N ALA A 52 14.08 -8.60 3.69
CA ALA A 52 14.93 -9.65 4.23
C ALA A 52 14.60 -9.86 5.71
N ASN A 53 14.48 -11.12 6.13
CA ASN A 53 13.98 -11.46 7.46
C ASN A 53 14.81 -10.84 8.60
N SER A 54 16.10 -10.60 8.38
CA SER A 54 17.02 -9.97 9.34
C SER A 54 16.68 -8.51 9.69
N VAL A 55 16.03 -7.78 8.78
CA VAL A 55 15.68 -6.35 8.95
C VAL A 55 14.17 -6.09 8.92
N ARG A 56 13.36 -7.14 8.77
CA ARG A 56 11.92 -7.06 8.55
C ARG A 56 11.15 -6.42 9.71
N GLU A 57 11.49 -6.77 10.94
CA GLU A 57 10.86 -6.20 12.14
C GLU A 57 11.12 -4.70 12.23
N GLU A 58 12.39 -4.30 12.16
CA GLU A 58 12.80 -2.88 12.21
C GLU A 58 12.14 -2.06 11.08
N PHE A 59 12.16 -2.57 9.84
CA PHE A 59 11.52 -1.90 8.72
C PHE A 59 10.01 -1.74 8.93
N THR A 60 9.34 -2.79 9.41
CA THR A 60 7.89 -2.77 9.65
C THR A 60 7.51 -1.75 10.71
N GLU A 61 8.23 -1.71 11.84
CA GLU A 61 7.99 -0.73 12.91
C GLU A 61 8.16 0.71 12.42
N LYS A 62 9.25 0.99 11.71
CA LYS A 62 9.53 2.32 11.15
C LYS A 62 8.49 2.72 10.10
N LEU A 63 8.10 1.80 9.22
CA LEU A 63 7.06 2.06 8.22
C LEU A 63 5.70 2.32 8.87
N VAL A 64 5.32 1.55 9.90
CA VAL A 64 4.10 1.77 10.68
C VAL A 64 4.08 3.17 11.29
N LYS A 65 5.18 3.58 11.92
CA LYS A 65 5.31 4.93 12.48
C LYS A 65 5.05 6.00 11.43
N ARG A 66 5.71 5.92 10.27
CA ARG A 66 5.56 6.90 9.19
C ARG A 66 4.16 6.87 8.55
N MET A 67 3.56 5.69 8.41
CA MET A 67 2.19 5.55 7.89
C MET A 67 1.14 6.10 8.87
N SER A 68 1.40 6.06 10.17
CA SER A 68 0.50 6.61 11.21
C SER A 68 0.44 8.14 11.25
N GLU A 69 1.43 8.81 10.65
CA GLU A 69 1.50 10.28 10.58
C GLU A 69 0.58 10.88 9.50
N PHE A 70 -0.06 10.06 8.66
CA PHE A 70 -1.00 10.52 7.64
C PHE A 70 -2.35 10.91 8.24
N THR A 71 -2.78 12.15 7.97
CA THR A 71 -4.06 12.72 8.40
C THR A 71 -5.07 12.62 7.26
N LEU A 72 -6.09 11.79 7.46
CA LEU A 72 -7.22 11.68 6.54
C LEU A 72 -8.04 12.97 6.54
N GLY A 73 -8.39 13.46 5.35
CA GLY A 73 -9.22 14.65 5.24
C GLY A 73 -9.55 15.03 3.80
N LYS A 74 -10.30 16.13 3.65
CA LYS A 74 -10.61 16.68 2.34
C LYS A 74 -9.34 17.26 1.73
N GLY A 75 -9.13 17.09 0.43
CA GLY A 75 -7.93 17.63 -0.25
C GLY A 75 -7.81 19.16 -0.26
N LEU A 76 -8.84 19.90 0.18
CA LEU A 76 -8.79 21.36 0.36
C LEU A 76 -8.48 21.76 1.82
N ASP A 77 -8.44 20.80 2.76
CA ASP A 77 -8.07 21.04 4.14
C ASP A 77 -6.54 21.04 4.25
N PRO A 78 -5.91 22.14 4.69
CA PRO A 78 -4.45 22.23 4.79
C PRO A 78 -3.83 21.28 5.83
N SER A 79 -4.65 20.72 6.74
CA SER A 79 -4.19 19.72 7.72
C SER A 79 -4.22 18.29 7.18
N SER A 80 -4.87 18.05 6.04
CA SER A 80 -4.96 16.73 5.43
C SER A 80 -3.69 16.40 4.66
N THR A 81 -3.15 15.21 4.92
CA THR A 81 -2.02 14.64 4.18
C THR A 81 -2.40 13.38 3.42
N LEU A 82 -3.62 12.88 3.60
CA LEU A 82 -4.22 11.78 2.84
C LEU A 82 -5.67 12.09 2.47
N GLY A 83 -5.94 12.24 1.18
CA GLY A 83 -7.27 12.47 0.63
C GLY A 83 -8.15 11.20 0.58
N PRO A 84 -9.40 11.32 0.09
CA PRO A 84 -10.21 10.16 -0.22
C PRO A 84 -9.67 9.42 -1.46
N LEU A 85 -10.01 8.15 -1.58
CA LEU A 85 -9.94 7.41 -2.83
C LEU A 85 -10.94 7.97 -3.84
N ILE A 86 -10.74 7.65 -5.12
CA ILE A 86 -11.51 8.23 -6.22
C ILE A 86 -13.03 7.97 -6.12
N ASN A 87 -13.44 6.76 -5.71
CA ASN A 87 -14.85 6.37 -5.64
C ASN A 87 -15.10 5.24 -4.62
N SER A 88 -16.37 4.97 -4.32
CA SER A 88 -16.78 3.94 -3.35
C SER A 88 -16.43 2.52 -3.79
N LYS A 89 -16.39 2.26 -5.11
CA LYS A 89 -15.94 0.97 -5.66
C LYS A 89 -14.48 0.72 -5.29
N GLN A 90 -13.63 1.72 -5.35
CA GLN A 90 -12.22 1.59 -4.98
C GLN A 90 -12.05 1.33 -3.49
N VAL A 91 -12.83 1.99 -2.63
CA VAL A 91 -12.88 1.67 -1.19
C VAL A 91 -13.26 0.22 -0.97
N ALA A 92 -14.29 -0.29 -1.67
CA ALA A 92 -14.71 -1.68 -1.57
C ALA A 92 -13.60 -2.65 -2.01
N THR A 93 -12.94 -2.39 -3.14
CA THR A 93 -11.82 -3.21 -3.64
C THR A 93 -10.67 -3.26 -2.64
N VAL A 94 -10.21 -2.12 -2.12
CA VAL A 94 -9.15 -2.07 -1.12
C VAL A 94 -9.56 -2.81 0.16
N THR A 95 -10.79 -2.60 0.62
CA THR A 95 -11.35 -3.29 1.81
C THR A 95 -11.36 -4.81 1.61
N GLU A 96 -11.77 -5.29 0.44
CA GLU A 96 -11.82 -6.72 0.10
C GLU A 96 -10.44 -7.35 0.09
N LEU A 97 -9.44 -6.69 -0.52
CA LEU A 97 -8.07 -7.19 -0.58
C LEU A 97 -7.40 -7.24 0.81
N VAL A 98 -7.63 -6.22 1.65
CA VAL A 98 -7.16 -6.22 3.03
C VAL A 98 -7.85 -7.32 3.83
N SER A 99 -9.17 -7.49 3.67
CA SER A 99 -9.93 -8.54 4.37
C SER A 99 -9.49 -9.94 3.96
N ASP A 100 -9.24 -10.18 2.66
CA ASP A 100 -8.69 -11.45 2.15
C ASP A 100 -7.33 -11.74 2.80
N ALA A 101 -6.41 -10.78 2.79
CA ALA A 101 -5.09 -10.96 3.39
C ALA A 101 -5.17 -11.29 4.89
N VAL A 102 -6.00 -10.57 5.65
CA VAL A 102 -6.23 -10.83 7.08
C VAL A 102 -6.85 -12.20 7.30
N SER A 103 -7.84 -12.59 6.50
CA SER A 103 -8.49 -13.90 6.60
C SER A 103 -7.54 -15.08 6.36
N ARG A 104 -6.43 -14.83 5.66
CA ARG A 104 -5.36 -15.82 5.39
C ARG A 104 -4.25 -15.82 6.42
N GLY A 105 -4.23 -14.85 7.34
CA GLY A 105 -3.25 -14.77 8.44
C GLY A 105 -2.35 -13.53 8.42
N ALA A 106 -2.56 -12.56 7.53
CA ALA A 106 -1.86 -11.28 7.62
C ALA A 106 -2.30 -10.50 8.87
N THR A 107 -1.39 -9.71 9.43
CA THR A 107 -1.68 -8.84 10.58
C THR A 107 -1.83 -7.39 10.13
N VAL A 108 -2.89 -6.70 10.58
CA VAL A 108 -3.01 -5.25 10.39
C VAL A 108 -2.14 -4.54 11.43
N ALA A 109 -1.04 -3.94 11.00
CA ALA A 109 -0.12 -3.24 11.90
C ALA A 109 -0.54 -1.78 12.14
N VAL A 110 -1.21 -1.15 11.17
CA VAL A 110 -1.88 0.16 11.31
C VAL A 110 -3.00 0.28 10.27
N GLY A 111 -4.04 1.06 10.56
CA GLY A 111 -5.13 1.34 9.63
C GLY A 111 -6.06 0.14 9.40
N GLY A 112 -6.27 -0.24 8.14
CA GLY A 112 -6.97 -1.46 7.73
C GLY A 112 -8.49 -1.42 7.72
N VAL A 113 -9.12 -0.37 8.27
CA VAL A 113 -10.58 -0.24 8.32
C VAL A 113 -10.99 1.15 7.85
N ALA A 114 -11.83 1.20 6.82
CA ALA A 114 -12.42 2.46 6.36
C ALA A 114 -13.28 3.08 7.48
N PRO A 115 -13.19 4.39 7.75
CA PRO A 115 -13.92 5.04 8.85
C PRO A 115 -15.44 5.06 8.66
N GLY A 116 -15.94 4.73 7.45
CA GLY A 116 -17.34 4.89 7.09
C GLY A 116 -17.76 6.36 6.97
N GLY A 117 -19.06 6.59 6.82
CA GLY A 117 -19.61 7.94 6.67
C GLY A 117 -19.45 8.55 5.27
N PRO A 118 -19.63 9.88 5.14
CA PRO A 118 -19.58 10.55 3.85
C PRO A 118 -18.16 10.63 3.28
N GLY A 119 -18.01 10.27 2.01
CA GLY A 119 -16.72 10.30 1.29
C GLY A 119 -16.11 8.90 1.13
N ASN A 120 -15.03 8.82 0.36
CA ASN A 120 -14.41 7.56 -0.04
C ASN A 120 -13.07 7.36 0.67
N PHE A 121 -13.08 7.44 2.00
CA PHE A 121 -11.84 7.44 2.78
C PHE A 121 -11.37 6.02 3.09
N TYR A 122 -10.06 5.79 3.01
CA TYR A 122 -9.40 4.58 3.47
C TYR A 122 -8.06 4.94 4.11
N PRO A 123 -7.77 4.51 5.35
CA PRO A 123 -6.58 4.94 6.06
C PRO A 123 -5.29 4.36 5.47
N ALA A 124 -4.18 5.06 5.69
CA ALA A 124 -2.85 4.50 5.49
C ALA A 124 -2.74 3.19 6.29
N THR A 125 -2.41 2.11 5.59
CA THR A 125 -2.49 0.74 6.12
C THR A 125 -1.18 0.00 5.88
N VAL A 126 -0.69 -0.68 6.91
CA VAL A 126 0.42 -1.63 6.79
C VAL A 126 -0.09 -3.00 7.17
N LEU A 127 0.16 -3.99 6.30
CA LEU A 127 -0.08 -5.40 6.59
C LEU A 127 1.25 -6.09 6.79
N ALA A 128 1.44 -6.73 7.94
CA ALA A 128 2.59 -7.56 8.25
C ALA A 128 2.29 -9.04 8.01
N ASP A 129 3.34 -9.82 7.82
CA ASP A 129 3.30 -11.28 7.66
C ASP A 129 2.29 -11.74 6.59
N VAL A 130 2.26 -11.05 5.45
CA VAL A 130 1.28 -11.34 4.40
C VAL A 130 1.57 -12.71 3.76
N PRO A 131 0.63 -13.66 3.79
CA PRO A 131 0.82 -14.97 3.19
C PRO A 131 0.99 -14.88 1.67
N ALA A 132 1.84 -15.75 1.09
CA ALA A 132 2.13 -15.76 -0.35
C ALA A 132 0.91 -16.02 -1.24
N ASP A 133 -0.15 -16.64 -0.71
CA ASP A 133 -1.38 -16.92 -1.43
C ASP A 133 -2.40 -15.78 -1.38
N ALA A 134 -2.19 -14.74 -0.55
CA ALA A 134 -3.07 -13.59 -0.43
C ALA A 134 -3.22 -12.84 -1.76
N ARG A 135 -4.47 -12.46 -2.08
CA ARG A 135 -4.82 -11.78 -3.34
C ARG A 135 -4.10 -10.45 -3.51
N ILE A 136 -3.84 -9.76 -2.39
CA ILE A 136 -3.14 -8.47 -2.38
C ILE A 136 -1.73 -8.53 -2.99
N LEU A 137 -1.11 -9.71 -3.05
CA LEU A 137 0.20 -9.91 -3.69
C LEU A 137 0.10 -10.22 -5.19
N LYS A 138 -1.11 -10.36 -5.74
CA LYS A 138 -1.37 -10.73 -7.14
C LYS A 138 -2.20 -9.67 -7.88
N GLU A 139 -3.08 -8.99 -7.15
CA GLU A 139 -3.96 -7.95 -7.65
C GLU A 139 -3.41 -6.56 -7.30
N GLU A 140 -3.58 -5.59 -8.20
CA GLU A 140 -3.21 -4.20 -7.93
C GLU A 140 -4.18 -3.59 -6.91
N VAL A 141 -3.64 -3.09 -5.79
CA VAL A 141 -4.45 -2.50 -4.71
C VAL A 141 -5.02 -1.15 -5.11
N PHE A 142 -4.19 -0.31 -5.74
CA PHE A 142 -4.53 1.07 -6.12
C PHE A 142 -5.12 1.87 -4.95
N GLY A 143 -4.40 1.88 -3.82
CA GLY A 143 -4.81 2.52 -2.56
C GLY A 143 -3.70 2.44 -1.51
N PRO A 144 -3.89 3.06 -0.33
CA PRO A 144 -2.81 3.35 0.63
C PRO A 144 -2.48 2.16 1.54
N VAL A 145 -2.25 0.97 0.96
CA VAL A 145 -1.93 -0.28 1.69
C VAL A 145 -0.54 -0.80 1.34
N ALA A 146 0.33 -0.99 2.32
CA ALA A 146 1.65 -1.58 2.17
C ALA A 146 1.67 -3.01 2.75
N PRO A 147 1.53 -4.07 1.91
CA PRO A 147 1.68 -5.45 2.36
C PRO A 147 3.15 -5.87 2.39
N ILE A 148 3.59 -6.40 3.53
CA ILE A 148 4.96 -6.84 3.80
C ILE A 148 5.05 -8.36 3.84
N THR A 149 6.03 -8.89 3.12
CA THR A 149 6.42 -10.30 3.09
C THR A 149 7.91 -10.44 3.40
N GLY A 150 8.28 -11.50 4.11
CA GLY A 150 9.67 -11.83 4.41
C GLY A 150 10.33 -12.66 3.31
N PHE A 151 11.66 -12.56 3.19
CA PHE A 151 12.47 -13.51 2.41
C PHE A 151 13.82 -13.79 3.10
N ASP A 152 14.46 -14.89 2.69
CA ASP A 152 15.81 -15.33 3.11
C ASP A 152 16.78 -15.29 1.91
#